data_AF-A0A530BXH7-F1
#
_entry.id   AF-A0A530BXH7-F1
#
_cell.length_a   1.000
_cell.length_b   1.000
_cell.length_c   1.000
_cell.angle_alpha   90.00
_cell.angle_beta   90.00
_cell.angle_gamma   90.00
#
_symmetry.space_group_name_H-M   'P 1'
#
loop_
_entity.id
_entity.type
_entity.pdbx_description
1 polymer ?
#
loop_
_entity_poly.entity_id
_entity_poly.type
_entity_poly.pdbx_seq_one_letter_code
_entity_poly.pdbx_strand_id
1 'polypeptide(L)'
;DLFGKQGACYGCWCTHFRLAPAVRRANDKQRNKDHIKARIEAGPPPGLLAFEDGKAVGWMQIGPRADVPEWNSPIDLSRDSRSIGLFVGSSRVFEKAGFERLVERKPGRPLMRLVLLQGD
;
A
#
# COMPACT_ATOMS: atom_id res chain seq x y z
N ASP A 1 14.72 15.81 -9.22
CA ASP A 1 13.25 15.72 -9.10
C ASP A 1 12.90 14.56 -8.19
N LEU A 2 11.83 14.67 -7.40
CA LEU A 2 11.44 13.76 -6.31
C LEU A 2 11.50 12.28 -6.71
N PHE A 3 11.08 11.97 -7.94
CA PHE A 3 10.94 10.59 -8.41
C PHE A 3 12.06 10.11 -9.35
N GLY A 4 13.11 10.93 -9.56
CA GLY A 4 14.25 10.56 -10.40
C GLY A 4 13.91 10.20 -11.86
N LYS A 5 14.90 9.67 -12.59
CA LYS A 5 14.77 9.38 -14.04
C LYS A 5 13.78 8.26 -14.37
N GLN A 6 13.54 7.35 -13.44
CA GLN A 6 12.68 6.17 -13.65
C GLN A 6 11.23 6.40 -13.20
N GLY A 7 10.92 7.57 -12.65
CA GLY A 7 9.61 7.87 -12.06
C GLY A 7 9.38 7.18 -10.73
N ALA A 8 8.21 7.40 -10.14
CA ALA A 8 7.90 6.96 -8.79
C ALA A 8 8.01 5.42 -8.66
N CYS A 9 8.92 4.97 -7.79
CA CYS A 9 9.24 3.56 -7.50
C CYS A 9 9.25 2.67 -8.76
N TYR A 10 10.29 2.82 -9.58
CA TYR A 10 10.50 2.06 -10.82
C TYR A 10 9.36 2.19 -11.86
N GLY A 11 8.58 3.28 -11.79
CA GLY A 11 7.47 3.56 -12.71
C GLY A 11 6.13 2.97 -12.28
N CYS A 12 6.00 2.56 -11.01
CA CYS A 12 4.73 2.06 -10.48
C CYS A 12 3.74 3.19 -10.20
N TRP A 13 4.20 4.43 -9.97
CA TRP A 13 3.33 5.59 -9.72
C TRP A 13 2.26 5.34 -8.66
N CYS A 14 2.58 4.54 -7.64
CA CYS A 14 1.69 4.15 -6.54
C CYS A 14 0.39 3.47 -7.00
N THR A 15 0.33 2.90 -8.20
CA THR A 15 -0.86 2.20 -8.73
C THR A 15 -0.89 0.71 -8.36
N HIS A 16 0.21 0.16 -7.84
CA HIS A 16 0.40 -1.28 -7.62
C HIS A 16 -0.72 -1.95 -6.83
N PHE A 17 -1.29 -1.25 -5.84
CA PHE A 17 -2.38 -1.79 -5.03
C PHE A 17 -3.76 -1.22 -5.36
N ARG A 18 -3.81 -0.30 -6.33
CA ARG A 18 -5.04 0.30 -6.86
C ARG A 18 -5.61 -0.53 -8.00
N LEU A 19 -4.71 -1.06 -8.83
CA LEU A 19 -5.06 -1.81 -10.02
C LEU A 19 -5.10 -3.31 -9.76
N ALA A 20 -6.15 -3.97 -10.24
CA ALA A 20 -6.27 -5.43 -10.20
C ALA A 20 -5.06 -6.11 -10.86
N PRO A 21 -4.63 -7.32 -10.41
CA PRO A 21 -3.42 -7.98 -10.91
C PRO A 21 -3.36 -8.15 -12.43
N ALA A 22 -4.48 -8.49 -13.08
CA ALA A 22 -4.54 -8.64 -14.54
C ALA A 22 -4.27 -7.30 -15.25
N VAL A 23 -4.88 -6.21 -14.77
CA VAL A 23 -4.67 -4.86 -15.32
C VAL A 23 -3.22 -4.44 -15.15
N ARG A 24 -2.63 -4.68 -13.97
CA ARG A 24 -1.21 -4.34 -13.71
C ARG A 24 -0.24 -5.04 -14.65
N ARG A 25 -0.47 -6.32 -14.92
CA ARG A 25 0.38 -7.11 -15.83
C ARG A 25 0.30 -6.59 -17.26
N ALA A 26 -0.85 -6.08 -17.68
CA ALA A 26 -1.07 -5.49 -19.00
C ALA A 26 -0.70 -3.99 -19.08
N ASN A 27 -0.31 -3.37 -17.97
CA ASN A 27 -0.02 -1.94 -17.90
C ASN A 27 1.45 -1.62 -18.16
N ASP A 28 1.71 -0.36 -18.46
CA ASP A 28 3.05 0.19 -18.61
C ASP A 28 3.27 1.41 -17.71
N LYS A 29 4.49 1.94 -17.72
CA LYS A 29 4.89 3.09 -16.89
C LYS A 29 4.09 4.35 -17.19
N GLN A 30 3.71 4.57 -18.46
CA GLN A 30 2.99 5.76 -18.88
C GLN A 30 1.53 5.67 -18.42
N ARG A 31 0.88 4.55 -18.68
CA ARG A 31 -0.51 4.31 -18.23
C ARG A 31 -0.64 4.30 -16.71
N ASN A 32 0.38 3.85 -15.97
CA ASN A 32 0.41 4.00 -14.51
C ASN A 32 0.44 5.47 -14.08
N LYS A 33 1.25 6.30 -14.77
CA LYS A 33 1.32 7.74 -14.50
C LYS A 33 -0.01 8.43 -14.81
N ASP A 34 -0.63 8.08 -15.93
CA ASP A 34 -1.92 8.64 -16.34
C ASP A 34 -3.03 8.24 -15.36
N HIS A 35 -3.00 6.99 -14.87
CA HIS A 35 -3.95 6.52 -13.88
C HIS A 35 -3.86 7.28 -12.56
N ILE A 36 -2.65 7.47 -12.00
CA ILE A 36 -2.52 8.24 -10.75
C ILE A 36 -2.85 9.71 -10.96
N LYS A 37 -2.53 10.29 -12.13
CA LYS A 37 -2.88 11.66 -12.48
C LYS A 37 -4.40 11.86 -12.49
N ALA A 38 -5.13 11.00 -13.19
CA ALA A 38 -6.58 11.05 -13.21
C ALA A 38 -7.19 10.90 -11.79
N ARG A 39 -6.62 10.03 -10.95
CA ARG A 39 -7.05 9.89 -9.56
C ARG A 39 -6.79 11.16 -8.74
N ILE A 40 -5.65 11.82 -8.93
CA ILE A 40 -5.32 13.10 -8.25
C ILE A 40 -6.33 14.17 -8.66
N GLU A 41 -6.60 14.30 -9.96
CA GLU A 41 -7.56 15.26 -10.51
C GLU A 41 -8.99 15.03 -10.01
N ALA A 42 -9.40 13.76 -9.87
CA ALA A 42 -10.73 13.42 -9.36
C ALA A 42 -10.92 13.75 -7.86
N GLY A 43 -9.85 13.75 -7.08
CA GLY A 43 -9.90 14.04 -5.64
C GLY A 43 -10.60 12.97 -4.78
N PRO A 44 -10.52 13.09 -3.43
CA PRO A 44 -9.55 13.92 -2.72
C PRO A 44 -8.12 13.43 -3.00
N PRO A 45 -7.09 14.30 -2.96
CA PRO A 45 -5.72 13.92 -3.31
C PRO A 45 -5.24 12.65 -2.55
N PRO A 46 -4.66 11.66 -3.24
CA PRO A 46 -4.35 10.34 -2.67
C PRO A 46 -3.07 10.29 -1.83
N GLY A 47 -2.60 11.42 -1.28
CA GLY A 47 -1.37 11.43 -0.48
C GLY A 47 -0.84 12.82 -0.15
N LEU A 48 0.33 12.83 0.47
CA LEU A 48 1.05 14.00 0.94
C LEU A 48 2.40 14.14 0.21
N LEU A 49 2.78 15.38 -0.04
CA LEU A 49 4.13 15.75 -0.46
C LEU A 49 4.85 16.40 0.72
N ALA A 50 6.11 16.01 0.93
CA ALA A 50 7.01 16.70 1.85
C ALA A 50 7.84 17.70 1.05
N PHE A 51 7.96 18.92 1.56
CA PHE A 51 8.72 20.00 0.96
C PHE A 51 9.84 20.45 1.89
N GLU A 52 11.00 20.76 1.30
CA GLU A 52 12.14 21.44 1.93
C GLU A 52 12.49 22.62 1.02
N ASP A 53 12.44 23.85 1.56
CA ASP A 53 12.69 25.09 0.82
C ASP A 53 11.95 25.21 -0.53
N GLY A 54 10.66 24.84 -0.53
CA GLY A 54 9.80 24.88 -1.72
C GLY A 54 10.05 23.75 -2.73
N LYS A 55 11.00 22.85 -2.47
CA LYS A 55 11.28 21.67 -3.30
C LYS A 55 10.64 20.42 -2.70
N ALA A 56 9.93 19.66 -3.51
CA ALA A 56 9.38 18.37 -3.08
C ALA A 56 10.50 17.34 -2.86
N VAL A 57 10.60 16.82 -1.64
CA VAL A 57 11.63 15.86 -1.19
C VAL A 57 11.06 14.52 -0.73
N GLY A 58 9.74 14.43 -0.51
CA GLY A 58 9.07 13.19 -0.13
C GLY A 58 7.68 13.05 -0.70
N TRP A 59 7.22 11.81 -0.81
CA TRP A 59 5.85 11.45 -1.18
C TRP A 59 5.38 10.28 -0.32
N MET A 60 4.16 10.40 0.21
CA MET A 60 3.49 9.32 0.93
C MET A 60 2.04 9.21 0.46
N GLN A 61 1.67 8.01 0.00
CA GLN A 61 0.26 7.73 -0.30
C GLN A 61 -0.54 7.62 1.00
N ILE A 62 -1.61 8.41 1.11
CA ILE A 62 -2.55 8.40 2.24
C ILE A 62 -3.96 8.50 1.65
N GLY A 63 -4.86 7.66 2.15
CA GLY A 63 -6.25 7.71 1.75
C GLY A 63 -7.07 6.56 2.32
N PRO A 64 -8.36 6.52 2.00
CA PRO A 64 -9.26 5.46 2.44
C PRO A 64 -8.73 4.09 2.04
N ARG A 65 -8.94 3.09 2.90
CA ARG A 65 -8.52 1.71 2.61
C ARG A 65 -9.12 1.18 1.31
N ALA A 66 -10.33 1.61 0.96
CA ALA A 66 -11.03 1.22 -0.26
C ALA A 66 -10.29 1.63 -1.56
N ASP A 67 -9.46 2.66 -1.51
CA ASP A 67 -8.72 3.18 -2.67
C ASP A 67 -7.60 2.25 -3.15
N VAL A 68 -7.22 1.27 -2.31
CA VAL A 68 -6.18 0.28 -2.59
C VAL A 68 -6.71 -1.14 -2.39
N PRO A 69 -7.72 -1.57 -3.16
CA PRO A 69 -8.44 -2.83 -2.92
C PRO A 69 -7.51 -4.06 -2.89
N GLU A 70 -6.37 -4.01 -3.58
CA GLU A 70 -5.41 -5.11 -3.66
C GLU A 70 -4.42 -5.16 -2.48
N TRP A 71 -4.38 -4.15 -1.60
CA TRP A 71 -3.45 -4.04 -0.45
C TRP A 71 -3.69 -5.09 0.68
N ASN A 72 -4.60 -6.05 0.52
CA ASN A 72 -4.95 -7.04 1.57
C ASN A 72 -4.81 -8.45 1.03
N SER A 73 -3.72 -8.77 0.34
CA SER A 73 -3.52 -10.17 -0.10
C SER A 73 -3.34 -11.10 1.11
N PRO A 74 -3.72 -12.38 1.02
CA PRO A 74 -3.64 -13.29 2.16
C PRO A 74 -2.23 -13.36 2.73
N ILE A 75 -2.10 -13.11 4.04
CA ILE A 75 -0.83 -13.14 4.77
C ILE A 75 -0.56 -14.53 5.37
N ASP A 76 -1.62 -15.27 5.71
CA ASP A 76 -1.51 -16.58 6.37
C ASP A 76 -1.33 -17.74 5.39
N LEU A 77 -1.80 -17.53 4.16
CA LEU A 77 -1.73 -18.55 3.10
C LEU A 77 -0.51 -18.36 2.18
N SER A 78 0.32 -17.36 2.49
CA SER A 78 1.55 -17.09 1.75
C SER A 78 2.57 -18.21 1.99
N ARG A 79 2.81 -19.01 0.96
CA ARG A 79 3.86 -20.06 0.94
C ARG A 79 5.15 -19.59 0.28
N ASP A 80 5.15 -18.39 -0.30
CA ASP A 80 6.27 -17.78 -1.02
C ASP A 80 6.64 -16.45 -0.34
N SER A 81 7.92 -16.26 -0.02
CA SER A 81 8.49 -15.05 0.58
C SER A 81 8.34 -13.81 -0.31
N ARG A 82 8.07 -13.99 -1.60
CA ARG A 82 7.78 -12.93 -2.58
C ARG A 82 6.29 -12.61 -2.68
N SER A 83 5.45 -13.22 -1.84
CA SER A 83 4.02 -12.93 -1.83
C SER A 83 3.79 -11.45 -1.55
N ILE A 84 2.97 -10.84 -2.39
CA ILE A 84 2.52 -9.47 -2.21
C ILE A 84 1.79 -9.26 -0.86
N GLY A 85 1.23 -10.31 -0.26
CA GLY A 85 0.66 -10.27 1.08
C GLY A 85 1.70 -9.96 2.16
N LEU A 86 2.96 -10.37 1.98
CA LEU A 86 4.00 -10.14 2.98
C LEU A 86 4.53 -8.69 3.03
N PHE A 87 4.08 -7.79 2.14
CA PHE A 87 4.38 -6.35 2.28
C PHE A 87 3.86 -5.77 3.60
N VAL A 88 2.80 -6.33 4.16
CA VAL A 88 2.32 -5.97 5.51
C VAL A 88 2.93 -6.84 6.60
N GLY A 89 3.77 -7.82 6.25
CA GLY A 89 4.28 -8.86 7.17
C GLY A 89 3.37 -10.08 7.27
N SER A 90 3.91 -11.21 7.71
CA SER A 90 3.08 -12.38 8.05
C SER A 90 2.41 -12.18 9.40
N SER A 91 1.24 -12.82 9.61
CA SER A 91 0.55 -12.81 10.92
C SER A 91 1.47 -13.21 12.07
N ARG A 92 2.38 -14.16 11.84
CA ARG A 92 3.36 -14.62 12.82
C ARG A 92 4.25 -13.49 13.37
N VAL A 93 4.56 -12.47 12.56
CA VAL A 93 5.32 -11.30 13.04
C VAL A 93 4.48 -10.49 14.02
N PHE A 94 3.21 -10.27 13.72
CA PHE A 94 2.27 -9.56 14.59
C PHE A 94 1.96 -10.33 15.87
N GLU A 95 1.71 -11.63 15.76
CA GLU A 95 1.48 -12.52 16.90
C GLU A 95 2.68 -12.49 17.87
N LYS A 96 3.91 -12.54 17.34
CA LYS A 96 5.13 -12.38 18.15
C LYS A 96 5.26 -11.01 18.82
N ALA A 97 4.68 -9.97 18.23
CA ALA A 97 4.65 -8.62 18.77
C ALA A 97 3.47 -8.39 19.74
N GLY A 98 2.70 -9.43 20.09
CA GLY A 98 1.58 -9.35 21.03
C GLY A 98 0.25 -8.90 20.41
N PHE A 99 0.15 -8.84 19.08
CA PHE A 99 -1.12 -8.59 18.42
C PHE A 99 -1.98 -9.86 18.42
N GLU A 100 -3.29 -9.69 18.57
CA GLU A 100 -4.28 -10.76 18.53
C GLU A 100 -5.16 -10.64 17.28
N ARG A 101 -5.70 -11.76 16.81
CA ARG A 101 -6.68 -11.79 15.71
C ARG A 101 -8.02 -11.25 16.21
N LEU A 102 -8.50 -10.14 15.65
CA LEU A 102 -9.80 -9.56 16.01
C LEU A 102 -10.94 -10.12 15.14
N VAL A 103 -10.75 -10.18 13.83
CA VAL A 103 -11.76 -10.66 12.88
C VAL A 103 -11.11 -11.13 11.59
N GLU A 104 -11.68 -12.16 10.95
CA GLU A 104 -11.29 -12.60 9.62
C GLU A 104 -12.48 -12.50 8.66
N ARG A 105 -12.50 -11.44 7.85
CA ARG A 105 -13.59 -11.24 6.87
C ARG A 105 -13.43 -12.08 5.61
N LYS A 106 -12.20 -12.50 5.29
CA LYS A 106 -11.83 -13.32 4.13
C LYS A 106 -10.69 -14.25 4.52
N PRO A 107 -10.67 -15.51 4.04
CA PRO A 107 -9.62 -16.47 4.39
C PRO A 107 -8.21 -15.94 4.14
N GLY A 108 -7.36 -16.09 5.16
CA GLY A 108 -5.97 -15.69 5.23
C GLY A 108 -5.73 -14.19 5.36
N ARG A 109 -6.76 -13.39 5.68
CA ARG A 109 -6.68 -11.92 5.80
C ARG A 109 -7.24 -11.44 7.14
N PRO A 110 -6.64 -11.84 8.27
CA PRO A 110 -7.12 -11.40 9.58
C PRO A 110 -6.83 -9.91 9.80
N LEU A 111 -7.75 -9.24 10.49
CA LEU A 111 -7.48 -7.96 11.13
C LEU A 111 -6.81 -8.25 12.48
N MET A 112 -5.58 -7.79 12.65
CA MET A 112 -4.80 -7.94 13.88
C MET A 112 -4.96 -6.68 14.75
N ARG A 113 -5.07 -6.84 16.06
CA ARG A 113 -5.21 -5.76 17.04
C ARG A 113 -4.17 -5.91 18.14
N LEU A 114 -3.47 -4.82 18.45
CA LEU A 114 -2.71 -4.68 19.70
C LEU A 114 -3.43 -3.64 20.55
N VAL A 115 -3.76 -4.01 21.79
CA VAL A 115 -4.23 -3.04 22.78
C VAL A 115 -3.00 -2.42 23.42
N LEU A 116 -2.79 -1.14 23.16
CA LEU A 116 -1.80 -0.37 23.90
C LEU A 116 -2.43 -0.02 25.25
N LEU A 117 -1.99 -0.68 26.32
CA LEU A 117 -2.30 -0.19 27.66
C LEU A 117 -1.62 1.17 27.79
N GLN A 118 -2.39 2.24 28.01
CA GLN A 118 -1.81 3.49 28.49
C GLN A 118 -1.14 3.17 29.82
N GLY A 119 0.17 3.44 29.92
CA GLY A 119 0.89 3.26 31.18
C GLY A 119 0.34 4.20 32.26
N ASP A 120 0.44 3.74 33.50
CA ASP A 120 0.33 4.57 34.71
C ASP A 120 1.31 5.77 34.68
#